data_AF-N1V0E0-F1
#
_entry.id   AF-N1V0E0-F1
#
_cell.length_a   1.000
_cell.length_b   1.000
_cell.length_c   1.000
_cell.angle_alpha   90.00
_cell.angle_beta   90.00
_cell.angle_gamma   90.00
#
_symmetry.space_group_name_H-M   'P 1'
#
loop_
_entity.id
_entity.type
_entity.pdbx_description
1 polymer ?
#
loop_
_entity_poly.entity_id
_entity_poly.type
_entity_poly.pdbx_seq_one_letter_code
_entity_poly.pdbx_strand_id
1 'polypeptide(L)'
;MSASTVRRAPYRREPEGVVEAELIPSACTDDSVAAHNRRDPYWDQLWAPGSQAVWATAAMARTRGEHGTGKVRAEFLLDQGEALERLLTGRGWKEKLACWAALDSWRTLTAEQMAAVTGHRNLATETYSSISASFSLGLLDIGTFSNPLANTGSTRSAIYRPGARQVFEDMVAPQLTWPEWFSVTGGQPWSNTGLHDRHNILTTELLLRAAEYLPVGAVLGEKFATVDLLAGTGLGKSLTKADNRRADGVIVREDGLRIAVELTASTSQGFESKVRRWAQLISERPLETSGLVVLFVAAPHPERTSRSGNDPRKGIYRDVLKVLREFPGTGPDSPAARIGVANWEEWFPGRHLLSEAFFNMGADFAVNDATGAERWQRRELLGDYAFTPWHTFDATAVIDNAPLLAATPHWLRAGDHTHLIGSPQERAGVTTPVPAPRRPELAKGRGLHEAVGAAGPAGLLPRLRITG
;
A
#
# COMPACT_ATOMS: atom_id res chain seq x y z
N MET A 1 34.22 38.09 18.15
CA MET A 1 33.92 36.65 18.35
C MET A 1 32.64 36.34 17.60
N SER A 2 32.76 35.71 16.43
CA SER A 2 31.64 35.35 15.55
C SER A 2 31.13 33.98 15.95
N ALA A 3 29.96 33.93 16.58
CA ALA A 3 29.30 32.67 16.92
C ALA A 3 28.69 32.08 15.65
N SER A 4 29.28 30.98 15.19
CA SER A 4 28.73 30.07 14.19
C SER A 4 27.30 29.67 14.60
N THR A 5 26.29 30.30 14.01
CA THR A 5 24.89 29.90 14.08
C THR A 5 24.76 28.55 13.38
N VAL A 6 24.75 27.49 14.19
CA VAL A 6 24.75 26.12 13.71
C VAL A 6 23.44 25.87 12.95
N ARG A 7 23.55 25.67 11.63
CA ARG A 7 22.48 25.16 10.76
C ARG A 7 22.12 23.72 11.18
N ARG A 8 21.38 23.55 12.27
CA ARG A 8 20.90 22.22 12.72
C ARG A 8 19.55 21.94 12.07
N ALA A 9 19.38 20.74 11.53
CA ALA A 9 18.04 20.19 11.31
C ALA A 9 17.39 19.94 12.68
N PRO A 10 16.05 19.93 12.76
CA PRO A 10 15.36 19.34 13.91
C PRO A 10 15.93 17.94 14.15
N TYR A 11 16.33 17.67 15.38
CA TYR A 11 16.92 16.40 15.75
C TYR A 11 16.42 16.03 17.13
N ARG A 12 15.50 15.05 17.17
CA ARG A 12 14.89 14.55 18.40
C ARG A 12 15.47 13.16 18.67
N ARG A 13 16.17 13.01 19.80
CA ARG A 13 16.85 11.75 20.15
C ARG A 13 15.94 10.72 20.79
N GLU A 14 14.90 11.19 21.46
CA GLU A 14 14.03 10.36 22.27
C GLU A 14 12.60 10.60 21.77
N PRO A 15 12.04 9.66 21.01
CA PRO A 15 10.63 9.71 20.68
C PRO A 15 9.80 9.62 21.95
N GLU A 16 8.76 10.44 22.01
CA GLU A 16 7.82 10.49 23.11
C GLU A 16 6.72 9.44 22.92
N GLY A 17 6.11 9.00 24.02
CA GLY A 17 4.95 8.10 24.00
C GLY A 17 5.21 6.77 23.28
N VAL A 18 6.38 6.16 23.49
CA VAL A 18 6.74 4.89 22.84
C VAL A 18 6.01 3.71 23.48
N VAL A 19 5.41 2.88 22.64
CA VAL A 19 4.62 1.71 23.02
C VAL A 19 4.88 0.54 22.07
N GLU A 20 4.87 -0.68 22.62
CA GLU A 20 4.95 -1.91 21.85
C GLU A 20 3.68 -2.10 21.03
N ALA A 21 3.80 -2.40 19.74
CA ALA A 21 2.65 -2.58 18.85
C ALA A 21 1.70 -3.72 19.31
N GLU A 22 2.22 -4.73 20.02
CA GLU A 22 1.41 -5.83 20.59
C GLU A 22 0.40 -5.34 21.65
N LEU A 23 0.69 -4.21 22.31
CA LEU A 23 -0.18 -3.65 23.34
C LEU A 23 -1.35 -2.84 22.77
N ILE A 24 -1.40 -2.65 21.45
CA ILE A 24 -2.44 -1.89 20.75
C ILE A 24 -3.21 -2.85 19.84
N PRO A 25 -4.54 -2.82 19.83
CA PRO A 25 -5.32 -3.61 18.88
C PRO A 25 -4.94 -3.26 17.44
N SER A 26 -4.47 -4.25 16.68
CA SER A 26 -4.23 -4.11 15.24
C SER A 26 -5.53 -4.35 14.47
N ALA A 27 -5.78 -3.54 13.45
CA ALA A 27 -6.88 -3.80 12.50
C ALA A 27 -6.60 -5.01 11.57
N CYS A 28 -5.35 -5.47 11.47
CA CYS A 28 -5.02 -6.68 10.72
C CYS A 28 -5.65 -7.90 11.39
N THR A 29 -6.58 -8.58 10.71
CA THR A 29 -7.32 -9.70 11.31
C THR A 29 -6.51 -11.00 11.41
N ASP A 30 -5.36 -11.07 10.74
CA ASP A 30 -4.42 -12.20 10.86
C ASP A 30 -3.22 -11.80 11.72
N ASP A 31 -3.30 -12.15 13.00
CA ASP A 31 -2.31 -11.85 14.02
C ASP A 31 -0.89 -12.28 13.62
N SER A 32 -0.74 -13.42 12.91
CA SER A 32 0.56 -13.98 12.54
C SER A 32 1.38 -13.11 11.58
N VAL A 33 0.70 -12.17 10.91
CA VAL A 33 1.28 -11.20 9.97
C VAL A 33 0.93 -9.76 10.32
N ALA A 34 0.36 -9.49 11.50
CA ALA A 34 0.18 -8.13 12.04
C ALA A 34 1.53 -7.48 12.39
N ALA A 35 1.58 -6.14 12.55
CA ALA A 35 2.84 -5.41 12.66
C ALA A 35 3.76 -5.89 13.78
N HIS A 36 3.20 -6.34 14.90
CA HIS A 36 3.95 -6.84 16.06
C HIS A 36 4.51 -8.26 15.85
N ASN A 37 4.06 -9.01 14.83
CA ASN A 37 4.48 -10.38 14.56
C ASN A 37 5.25 -10.55 13.24
N ARG A 38 4.96 -9.73 12.21
CA ARG A 38 5.73 -9.74 10.96
C ARG A 38 7.12 -9.17 11.17
N ARG A 39 8.07 -9.53 10.30
CA ARG A 39 9.42 -8.97 10.30
C ARG A 39 9.37 -7.47 10.10
N ASP A 40 10.23 -6.77 10.83
CA ASP A 40 10.43 -5.33 10.68
C ASP A 40 11.53 -5.08 9.65
N PRO A 41 11.21 -4.66 8.41
CA PRO A 41 12.23 -4.58 7.36
C PRO A 41 13.36 -3.59 7.65
N TYR A 42 13.08 -2.58 8.49
CA TYR A 42 14.07 -1.57 8.89
C TYR A 42 14.95 -2.10 10.03
N TRP A 43 14.34 -2.53 11.14
CA TRP A 43 15.06 -2.91 12.36
C TRP A 43 15.63 -4.33 12.33
N ASP A 44 15.02 -5.25 11.57
CA ASP A 44 15.61 -6.58 11.30
C ASP A 44 16.73 -6.52 10.25
N GLN A 45 17.04 -5.31 9.73
CA GLN A 45 18.16 -5.06 8.81
C GLN A 45 18.18 -6.01 7.61
N LEU A 46 17.04 -6.14 6.94
CA LEU A 46 16.89 -7.09 5.82
C LEU A 46 17.81 -6.78 4.62
N TRP A 47 18.46 -5.61 4.60
CA TRP A 47 19.49 -5.26 3.63
C TRP A 47 20.73 -4.79 4.33
N ALA A 48 21.90 -5.22 3.88
CA ALA A 48 23.13 -4.51 4.12
C ALA A 48 23.16 -3.17 3.35
N PRO A 49 23.94 -2.16 3.79
CA PRO A 49 24.07 -0.89 3.08
C PRO A 49 24.47 -1.10 1.61
N GLY A 50 23.64 -0.63 0.68
CA GLY A 50 23.88 -0.74 -0.76
C GLY A 50 23.58 -2.11 -1.39
N SER A 51 23.08 -3.07 -0.60
CA SER A 51 22.67 -4.38 -1.13
C SER A 51 21.31 -4.34 -1.83
N GLN A 52 21.15 -5.21 -2.82
CA GLN A 52 19.88 -5.52 -3.45
C GLN A 52 19.48 -6.95 -3.10
N ALA A 53 18.21 -7.29 -3.31
CA ALA A 53 17.79 -8.68 -3.21
C ALA A 53 18.32 -9.51 -4.37
N VAL A 54 18.51 -10.81 -4.14
CA VAL A 54 18.80 -11.78 -5.19
C VAL A 54 17.50 -12.30 -5.74
N TRP A 55 17.32 -12.22 -7.05
CA TRP A 55 16.08 -12.61 -7.72
C TRP A 55 16.27 -13.87 -8.57
N ALA A 56 15.28 -14.74 -8.53
CA ALA A 56 15.10 -15.82 -9.48
C ALA A 56 13.90 -15.49 -10.37
N THR A 57 14.06 -15.72 -11.68
CA THR A 57 12.95 -15.66 -12.63
C THR A 57 12.55 -17.07 -13.06
N ALA A 58 11.33 -17.22 -13.58
CA ALA A 58 10.84 -18.47 -14.14
C ALA A 58 11.79 -19.05 -15.20
N ALA A 59 12.30 -18.18 -16.09
CA ALA A 59 13.23 -18.56 -17.14
C ALA A 59 14.55 -19.09 -16.57
N MET A 60 15.13 -18.40 -15.56
CA MET A 60 16.34 -18.86 -14.88
C MET A 60 16.15 -20.22 -14.20
N ALA A 61 14.99 -20.43 -13.55
CA ALA A 61 14.67 -21.70 -12.89
C ALA A 61 14.58 -22.85 -13.89
N ARG A 62 13.89 -22.65 -15.03
CA ARG A 62 13.80 -23.66 -16.11
C ARG A 62 15.18 -24.02 -16.66
N THR A 63 15.98 -23.03 -17.05
CA THR A 63 17.33 -23.25 -17.56
C THR A 63 18.22 -24.00 -16.56
N ARG A 64 18.11 -23.71 -15.26
CA ARG A 64 18.84 -24.45 -14.22
C ARG A 64 18.38 -25.90 -14.10
N GLY A 65 17.06 -26.14 -14.15
CA GLY A 65 16.48 -27.48 -14.13
C GLY A 65 16.90 -28.31 -15.33
N GLU A 66 16.84 -27.74 -16.53
CA GLU A 66 17.22 -28.37 -17.80
C GLU A 66 18.70 -28.74 -17.85
N HIS A 67 19.59 -27.85 -17.39
CA HIS A 67 21.04 -28.07 -17.42
C HIS A 67 21.60 -28.72 -16.15
N GLY A 68 20.75 -29.07 -15.17
CA GLY A 68 21.19 -29.63 -13.89
C GLY A 68 22.11 -28.70 -13.07
N THR A 69 22.09 -27.39 -13.35
CA THR A 69 22.95 -26.39 -12.69
C THR A 69 22.29 -25.90 -11.39
N GLY A 70 22.24 -26.81 -10.41
CA GLY A 70 21.66 -26.58 -9.09
C GLY A 70 20.30 -27.25 -8.87
N LYS A 71 19.91 -27.40 -7.60
CA LYS A 71 18.61 -27.98 -7.23
C LYS A 71 17.53 -26.91 -7.29
N VAL A 72 16.62 -27.04 -8.26
CA VAL A 72 15.37 -26.26 -8.31
C VAL A 72 14.24 -27.13 -7.76
N ARG A 73 13.37 -26.56 -6.94
CA ARG A 73 12.21 -27.27 -6.37
C ARG A 73 11.21 -27.58 -7.50
N ALA A 74 10.65 -28.79 -7.49
CA ALA A 74 9.76 -29.26 -8.55
C ALA A 74 8.50 -28.39 -8.68
N GLU A 75 8.04 -27.82 -7.57
CA GLU A 75 6.90 -26.90 -7.50
C GLU A 75 7.07 -25.64 -8.38
N PHE A 76 8.31 -25.29 -8.74
CA PHE A 76 8.66 -24.15 -9.59
C PHE A 76 8.94 -24.50 -11.05
N LEU A 77 8.90 -25.78 -11.41
CA LEU A 77 9.19 -26.29 -12.75
C LEU A 77 7.94 -26.78 -13.48
N LEU A 78 6.77 -26.23 -13.14
CA LEU A 78 5.53 -26.53 -13.84
C LEU A 78 5.61 -26.10 -15.30
N ASP A 79 5.02 -26.88 -16.19
CA ASP A 79 4.84 -26.43 -17.57
C ASP A 79 3.82 -25.29 -17.63
N GLN A 80 3.84 -24.53 -18.73
CA GLN A 80 3.01 -23.34 -18.89
C GLN A 80 1.50 -23.67 -18.85
N GLY A 81 1.09 -24.80 -19.41
CA GLY A 81 -0.30 -25.25 -19.41
C GLY A 81 -0.76 -25.64 -18.02
N GLU A 82 0.04 -26.45 -17.31
CA GLU A 82 -0.22 -26.85 -15.93
C GLU A 82 -0.26 -25.64 -14.98
N ALA A 83 0.68 -24.70 -15.12
CA ALA A 83 0.70 -23.48 -14.32
C ALA A 83 -0.56 -22.63 -14.54
N LEU A 84 -0.95 -22.44 -15.80
CA LEU A 84 -2.17 -21.69 -16.13
C LEU A 84 -3.42 -22.43 -15.62
N GLU A 85 -3.51 -23.74 -15.81
CA GLU A 85 -4.61 -24.55 -15.30
C GLU A 85 -4.73 -24.42 -13.78
N ARG A 86 -3.63 -24.50 -13.02
CA ARG A 86 -3.66 -24.32 -11.56
C ARG A 86 -4.08 -22.91 -11.13
N LEU A 87 -3.79 -21.89 -11.95
CA LEU A 87 -4.23 -20.51 -11.68
C LEU A 87 -5.70 -20.32 -12.02
N LEU A 88 -6.19 -20.84 -13.14
CA LEU A 88 -7.57 -20.62 -13.59
C LEU A 88 -8.57 -21.59 -12.94
N THR A 89 -8.13 -22.80 -12.62
CA THR A 89 -8.96 -23.84 -12.02
C THR A 89 -8.73 -23.92 -10.51
N GLY A 90 -9.74 -24.40 -9.79
CA GLY A 90 -9.65 -24.67 -8.35
C GLY A 90 -10.21 -23.58 -7.44
N ARG A 91 -10.17 -23.89 -6.14
CA ARG A 91 -10.63 -22.99 -5.08
C ARG A 91 -9.67 -21.81 -4.95
N GLY A 92 -10.14 -20.73 -4.34
CA GLY A 92 -9.28 -19.62 -3.95
C GLY A 92 -9.10 -18.54 -5.03
N TRP A 93 -10.11 -18.30 -5.86
CA TRP A 93 -10.02 -17.32 -6.95
C TRP A 93 -9.82 -15.89 -6.41
N LYS A 94 -10.54 -15.53 -5.35
CA LYS A 94 -10.42 -14.22 -4.67
C LYS A 94 -8.98 -13.98 -4.17
N GLU A 95 -8.36 -15.02 -3.64
CA GLU A 95 -6.99 -15.05 -3.13
C GLU A 95 -6.00 -14.76 -4.26
N LYS A 96 -6.20 -15.40 -5.43
CA LYS A 96 -5.36 -15.22 -6.61
C LYS A 96 -5.47 -13.80 -7.16
N LEU A 97 -6.69 -13.28 -7.28
CA LEU A 97 -6.93 -11.89 -7.68
C LEU A 97 -6.26 -10.90 -6.72
N ALA A 98 -6.40 -11.11 -5.41
CA ALA A 98 -5.75 -10.28 -4.40
C ALA A 98 -4.22 -10.34 -4.47
N CYS A 99 -3.65 -11.53 -4.73
CA CYS A 99 -2.22 -11.70 -4.93
C CYS A 99 -1.71 -10.88 -6.13
N TRP A 100 -2.37 -10.98 -7.29
CA TRP A 100 -1.98 -10.22 -8.48
C TRP A 100 -2.18 -8.72 -8.29
N ALA A 101 -3.27 -8.31 -7.65
CA ALA A 101 -3.52 -6.91 -7.32
C ALA A 101 -2.44 -6.35 -6.40
N ALA A 102 -2.04 -7.11 -5.37
CA ALA A 102 -1.00 -6.70 -4.45
C ALA A 102 0.37 -6.57 -5.16
N LEU A 103 0.74 -7.54 -6.01
CA LEU A 103 1.96 -7.48 -6.81
C LEU A 103 2.01 -6.23 -7.70
N ASP A 104 0.93 -5.96 -8.42
CA ASP A 104 0.90 -4.84 -9.36
C ASP A 104 0.78 -3.49 -8.65
N SER A 105 0.11 -3.42 -7.49
CA SER A 105 -0.06 -2.17 -6.76
C SER A 105 1.19 -1.77 -5.98
N TRP A 106 1.76 -2.71 -5.22
CA TRP A 106 2.83 -2.47 -4.26
C TRP A 106 4.23 -2.81 -4.80
N ARG A 107 4.28 -3.41 -6.00
CA ARG A 107 5.51 -3.80 -6.71
C ARG A 107 6.30 -4.85 -5.95
N THR A 108 7.18 -4.45 -5.03
CA THR A 108 8.02 -5.39 -4.26
C THR A 108 7.49 -5.53 -2.84
N LEU A 109 7.18 -6.76 -2.43
CA LEU A 109 6.60 -7.10 -1.13
C LEU A 109 7.36 -8.25 -0.49
N THR A 110 7.46 -8.28 0.84
CA THR A 110 7.78 -9.53 1.54
C THR A 110 6.59 -10.49 1.49
N ALA A 111 6.85 -11.79 1.68
CA ALA A 111 5.78 -12.78 1.73
C ALA A 111 4.78 -12.51 2.88
N GLU A 112 5.27 -11.98 4.01
CA GLU A 112 4.43 -11.57 5.13
C GLU A 112 3.58 -10.34 4.80
N GLN A 113 4.14 -9.36 4.08
CA GLN A 113 3.39 -8.19 3.61
C GLN A 113 2.33 -8.58 2.58
N MET A 114 2.65 -9.50 1.66
CA MET A 114 1.68 -10.08 0.73
C MET A 114 0.52 -10.73 1.49
N ALA A 115 0.82 -11.56 2.50
CA ALA A 115 -0.20 -12.18 3.33
C ALA A 115 -1.04 -11.14 4.11
N ALA A 116 -0.40 -10.11 4.69
CA ALA A 116 -1.08 -9.04 5.42
C ALA A 116 -2.04 -8.23 4.52
N VAL A 117 -1.56 -7.76 3.37
CA VAL A 117 -2.40 -7.00 2.41
C VAL A 117 -3.60 -7.82 1.98
N THR A 118 -3.38 -9.09 1.62
CA THR A 118 -4.41 -9.93 1.00
C THR A 118 -5.36 -10.59 2.00
N GLY A 119 -4.92 -10.80 3.25
CA GLY A 119 -5.63 -11.59 4.27
C GLY A 119 -5.47 -13.09 4.11
N HIS A 120 -4.41 -13.53 3.41
CA HIS A 120 -4.21 -14.93 3.05
C HIS A 120 -2.83 -15.44 3.48
N ARG A 121 -2.74 -15.99 4.70
CA ARG A 121 -1.51 -16.51 5.31
C ARG A 121 -0.67 -17.44 4.42
N ASN A 122 -1.31 -18.22 3.56
CA ASN A 122 -0.60 -19.18 2.71
C ASN A 122 0.30 -18.46 1.68
N LEU A 123 0.01 -17.20 1.35
CA LEU A 123 0.88 -16.38 0.51
C LEU A 123 2.17 -15.95 1.21
N ALA A 124 2.32 -16.21 2.52
CA ALA A 124 3.60 -16.08 3.22
C ALA A 124 4.58 -17.23 2.92
N THR A 125 4.16 -18.21 2.10
CA THR A 125 4.96 -19.37 1.70
C THR A 125 5.14 -19.40 0.19
N GLU A 126 6.39 -19.34 -0.27
CA GLU A 126 6.75 -19.28 -1.68
C GLU A 126 6.37 -20.55 -2.47
N THR A 127 6.19 -21.69 -1.79
CA THR A 127 5.73 -22.93 -2.42
C THR A 127 4.23 -23.16 -2.33
N TYR A 128 3.47 -22.17 -1.87
CA TYR A 128 2.03 -22.23 -2.00
C TYR A 128 1.64 -22.28 -3.48
N SER A 129 0.66 -23.12 -3.82
CA SER A 129 0.35 -23.47 -5.23
C SER A 129 0.10 -22.26 -6.12
N SER A 130 -0.54 -21.19 -5.62
CA SER A 130 -0.78 -19.99 -6.42
C SER A 130 0.49 -19.17 -6.66
N ILE A 131 1.41 -19.13 -5.69
CA ILE A 131 2.70 -18.46 -5.84
C ILE A 131 3.58 -19.26 -6.79
N SER A 132 3.71 -20.57 -6.58
CA SER A 132 4.56 -21.41 -7.41
C SER A 132 4.08 -21.48 -8.86
N ALA A 133 2.76 -21.55 -9.10
CA ALA A 133 2.19 -21.47 -10.45
C ALA A 133 2.38 -20.07 -11.07
N SER A 134 2.18 -18.98 -10.32
CA SER A 134 2.46 -17.63 -10.82
C SER A 134 3.94 -17.43 -11.17
N PHE A 135 4.84 -18.00 -10.37
CA PHE A 135 6.26 -18.02 -10.64
C PHE A 135 6.57 -18.82 -11.91
N SER A 136 6.10 -20.06 -12.03
CA SER A 136 6.36 -20.90 -13.21
C SER A 136 5.83 -20.26 -14.51
N LEU A 137 4.69 -19.57 -14.44
CA LEU A 137 4.15 -18.82 -15.59
C LEU A 137 4.98 -17.57 -15.93
N GLY A 138 5.74 -17.03 -14.98
CA GLY A 138 6.48 -15.78 -15.13
C GLY A 138 5.67 -14.52 -14.80
N LEU A 139 4.55 -14.66 -14.07
CA LEU A 139 3.75 -13.54 -13.55
C LEU A 139 4.43 -12.84 -12.37
N LEU A 140 5.25 -13.56 -11.61
CA LEU A 140 6.04 -13.02 -10.51
C LEU A 140 7.44 -13.60 -10.51
N ASP A 141 8.38 -12.84 -9.97
CA ASP A 141 9.71 -13.32 -9.58
C ASP A 141 9.74 -13.54 -8.07
N ILE A 142 10.55 -14.51 -7.63
CA ILE A 142 10.81 -14.79 -6.22
C ILE A 142 12.23 -14.36 -5.90
N GLY A 143 12.40 -13.59 -4.83
CA GLY A 143 13.68 -13.13 -4.35
C GLY A 143 13.95 -13.49 -2.90
N THR A 144 15.19 -13.30 -2.50
CA THR A 144 15.67 -13.42 -1.12
C THR A 144 16.63 -12.29 -0.81
N PHE A 145 16.69 -11.90 0.46
CA PHE A 145 17.69 -10.96 0.93
C PHE A 145 19.11 -11.54 0.81
N SER A 146 20.04 -10.74 0.29
CA SER A 146 21.45 -11.11 0.15
C SER A 146 22.12 -11.19 1.53
N ASN A 147 22.06 -12.35 2.18
CA ASN A 147 22.79 -12.58 3.42
C ASN A 147 23.56 -13.92 3.34
N PRO A 148 24.91 -13.89 3.18
CA PRO A 148 25.70 -15.11 3.04
C PRO A 148 25.71 -15.98 4.31
N LEU A 149 25.28 -15.43 5.45
CA LEU A 149 25.20 -16.12 6.74
C LEU A 149 23.77 -16.59 7.07
N ALA A 150 22.76 -16.22 6.27
CA ALA A 150 21.38 -16.63 6.52
C ALA A 150 21.16 -18.09 6.10
N ASN A 151 20.52 -18.85 6.99
CA ASN A 151 20.14 -20.22 6.72
C ASN A 151 19.00 -20.22 5.69
N THR A 152 19.20 -20.87 4.54
CA THR A 152 18.33 -20.84 3.35
C THR A 152 16.98 -21.57 3.50
N GLY A 153 16.56 -21.90 4.74
CA GLY A 153 15.41 -22.74 5.03
C GLY A 153 14.15 -22.03 5.55
N SER A 154 14.16 -20.69 5.71
CA SER A 154 12.99 -19.96 6.24
C SER A 154 12.10 -19.44 5.10
N THR A 155 10.95 -20.05 4.87
CA THR A 155 9.94 -19.62 3.86
C THR A 155 9.49 -18.16 4.02
N ARG A 156 9.45 -17.66 5.26
CA ARG A 156 9.04 -16.26 5.57
C ARG A 156 10.01 -15.17 5.06
N SER A 157 11.19 -15.52 4.54
CA SER A 157 12.14 -14.53 3.99
C SER A 157 11.98 -14.26 2.49
N ALA A 158 11.04 -14.94 1.83
CA ALA A 158 10.78 -14.69 0.42
C ALA A 158 10.25 -13.27 0.21
N ILE A 159 10.66 -12.68 -0.92
CA ILE A 159 10.09 -11.45 -1.44
C ILE A 159 9.54 -11.71 -2.84
N TYR A 160 8.51 -10.98 -3.22
CA TYR A 160 7.84 -11.11 -4.51
C TYR A 160 7.84 -9.79 -5.25
N ARG A 161 7.90 -9.86 -6.58
CA ARG A 161 7.67 -8.73 -7.46
C ARG A 161 6.98 -9.16 -8.76
N PRO A 162 6.29 -8.25 -9.48
CA PRO A 162 5.80 -8.53 -10.83
C PRO A 162 6.89 -9.05 -11.76
N GLY A 163 6.55 -10.10 -12.51
CA GLY A 163 7.39 -10.67 -13.56
C GLY A 163 7.15 -9.97 -14.91
N ALA A 164 7.05 -10.75 -15.97
CA ALA A 164 6.87 -10.22 -17.32
C ALA A 164 5.44 -9.70 -17.54
N ARG A 165 5.32 -8.44 -17.97
CA ARG A 165 4.02 -7.78 -18.26
C ARG A 165 3.18 -8.58 -19.26
N GLN A 166 3.80 -9.08 -20.32
CA GLN A 166 3.13 -9.81 -21.40
C GLN A 166 2.42 -11.07 -20.89
N VAL A 167 2.97 -11.74 -19.87
CA VAL A 167 2.33 -12.93 -19.30
C VAL A 167 0.97 -12.58 -18.69
N PHE A 168 0.86 -11.45 -17.98
CA PHE A 168 -0.43 -11.01 -17.46
C PHE A 168 -1.38 -10.61 -18.61
N GLU A 169 -0.91 -9.80 -19.55
CA GLU A 169 -1.74 -9.27 -20.65
C GLU A 169 -2.25 -10.35 -21.60
N ASP A 170 -1.42 -11.34 -21.93
CA ASP A 170 -1.74 -12.34 -22.94
C ASP A 170 -2.41 -13.58 -22.34
N MET A 171 -2.15 -13.90 -21.07
CA MET A 171 -2.61 -15.17 -20.47
C MET A 171 -3.62 -15.01 -19.34
N VAL A 172 -3.51 -13.96 -18.51
CA VAL A 172 -4.37 -13.79 -17.33
C VAL A 172 -5.52 -12.85 -17.63
N ALA A 173 -5.24 -11.64 -18.11
CA ALA A 173 -6.23 -10.61 -18.37
C ALA A 173 -7.39 -11.09 -19.27
N PRO A 174 -7.18 -11.89 -20.34
CA PRO A 174 -8.28 -12.39 -21.17
C PRO A 174 -9.22 -13.37 -20.47
N GLN A 175 -8.81 -13.91 -19.31
CA GLN A 175 -9.59 -14.85 -18.51
C GLN A 175 -10.41 -14.16 -17.42
N LEU A 176 -10.17 -12.85 -17.20
CA LEU A 176 -10.85 -12.07 -16.19
C LEU A 176 -12.14 -11.46 -16.75
N THR A 177 -13.20 -11.50 -15.96
CA THR A 177 -14.33 -10.60 -16.19
C THR A 177 -13.91 -9.15 -15.93
N TRP A 178 -14.65 -8.18 -16.48
CA TRP A 178 -14.31 -6.76 -16.29
C TRP A 178 -14.20 -6.35 -14.80
N PRO A 179 -15.10 -6.75 -13.88
CA PRO A 179 -14.97 -6.42 -12.47
C PRO A 179 -13.71 -7.03 -11.82
N GLU A 180 -13.31 -8.22 -12.23
CA GLU A 180 -12.10 -8.89 -11.70
C GLU A 180 -10.84 -8.18 -12.22
N TRP A 181 -10.81 -7.87 -13.52
CA TRP A 181 -9.74 -7.07 -14.10
C TRP A 181 -9.64 -5.70 -13.43
N PHE A 182 -10.76 -5.03 -13.19
CA PHE A 182 -10.79 -3.74 -12.49
C PHE A 182 -10.34 -3.89 -11.04
N SER A 183 -10.75 -4.93 -10.32
CA SER A 183 -10.32 -5.15 -8.93
C SER A 183 -8.82 -5.43 -8.83
N VAL A 184 -8.24 -6.11 -9.82
CA VAL A 184 -6.79 -6.35 -9.90
C VAL A 184 -6.02 -5.09 -10.28
N THR A 185 -6.51 -4.34 -11.24
CA THR A 185 -5.72 -3.30 -11.91
C THR A 185 -6.12 -1.85 -11.56
N GLY A 186 -7.28 -1.65 -10.96
CA GLY A 186 -7.93 -0.35 -10.78
C GLY A 186 -8.10 0.43 -12.08
N GLY A 187 -8.25 -0.25 -13.21
CA GLY A 187 -8.39 0.39 -14.53
C GLY A 187 -7.06 0.86 -15.16
N GLN A 188 -5.92 0.59 -14.51
CA GLN A 188 -4.60 1.05 -14.94
C GLN A 188 -3.79 -0.10 -15.55
N PRO A 189 -2.91 0.13 -16.54
CA PRO A 189 -2.10 -0.92 -17.15
C PRO A 189 -1.26 -1.71 -16.13
N TRP A 190 -1.07 -3.01 -16.39
CA TRP A 190 -0.14 -3.83 -15.62
C TRP A 190 1.29 -3.34 -15.84
N SER A 191 2.08 -3.21 -14.77
CA SER A 191 3.44 -2.70 -14.87
C SER A 191 4.45 -3.56 -14.11
N ASN A 192 5.61 -3.77 -14.74
CA ASN A 192 6.80 -4.37 -14.12
C ASN A 192 7.94 -3.35 -13.96
N THR A 193 7.61 -2.06 -13.98
CA THR A 193 8.53 -0.94 -13.72
C THR A 193 8.43 -0.47 -12.27
N GLY A 194 9.41 0.31 -11.77
CA GLY A 194 9.41 0.82 -10.39
C GLY A 194 9.90 -0.19 -9.35
N LEU A 195 10.81 -1.09 -9.72
CA LEU A 195 11.29 -2.18 -8.85
C LEU A 195 12.42 -1.70 -7.93
N HIS A 196 12.10 -0.82 -6.97
CA HIS A 196 13.01 -0.32 -5.95
C HIS A 196 12.83 -1.10 -4.64
N ASP A 197 13.40 -2.30 -4.57
CA ASP A 197 13.13 -3.31 -3.51
C ASP A 197 13.01 -2.74 -2.10
N ARG A 198 14.02 -1.99 -1.64
CA ARG A 198 14.02 -1.38 -0.30
C ARG A 198 12.94 -0.32 -0.12
N HIS A 199 12.74 0.56 -1.10
CA HIS A 199 11.73 1.62 -1.02
C HIS A 199 10.33 1.03 -0.97
N ASN A 200 10.04 0.07 -1.83
CA ASN A 200 8.72 -0.56 -1.93
C ASN A 200 8.38 -1.32 -0.65
N ILE A 201 9.32 -2.11 -0.11
CA ILE A 201 9.07 -2.87 1.12
C ILE A 201 8.94 -1.95 2.34
N LEU A 202 9.79 -0.92 2.48
CA LEU A 202 9.67 0.04 3.61
C LEU A 202 8.39 0.88 3.51
N THR A 203 8.03 1.34 2.31
CA THR A 203 6.79 2.10 2.11
C THR A 203 5.58 1.23 2.38
N THR A 204 5.59 -0.02 1.92
CA THR A 204 4.55 -1.01 2.25
C THR A 204 4.42 -1.16 3.76
N GLU A 205 5.53 -1.33 4.48
CA GLU A 205 5.48 -1.48 5.93
C GLU A 205 4.89 -0.25 6.63
N LEU A 206 5.31 0.96 6.22
CA LEU A 206 4.74 2.20 6.73
C LEU A 206 3.23 2.28 6.48
N LEU A 207 2.77 1.97 5.26
CA LEU A 207 1.36 2.02 4.90
C LEU A 207 0.54 0.95 5.61
N LEU A 208 1.07 -0.27 5.80
CA LEU A 208 0.41 -1.31 6.59
C LEU A 208 0.27 -0.91 8.06
N ARG A 209 1.32 -0.32 8.66
CA ARG A 209 1.22 0.22 10.03
C ARG A 209 0.19 1.33 10.11
N ALA A 210 0.15 2.24 9.12
CA ALA A 210 -0.86 3.29 9.06
C ALA A 210 -2.28 2.69 9.01
N ALA A 211 -2.49 1.71 8.14
CA ALA A 211 -3.79 1.02 8.03
C ALA A 211 -4.16 0.18 9.25
N GLU A 212 -3.20 -0.26 10.06
CA GLU A 212 -3.46 -1.06 11.26
C GLU A 212 -3.81 -0.24 12.49
N TYR A 213 -3.19 0.93 12.65
CA TYR A 213 -3.20 1.66 13.93
C TYR A 213 -3.69 3.10 13.84
N LEU A 214 -3.89 3.64 12.64
CA LEU A 214 -4.31 5.04 12.46
C LEU A 214 -5.75 5.13 11.94
N PRO A 215 -6.50 6.20 12.29
CA PRO A 215 -7.80 6.49 11.71
C PRO A 215 -7.66 7.01 10.27
N VAL A 216 -7.43 6.09 9.33
CA VAL A 216 -7.27 6.38 7.91
C VAL A 216 -8.38 5.70 7.11
N GLY A 217 -8.91 6.40 6.11
CA GLY A 217 -9.94 5.84 5.24
C GLY A 217 -9.37 4.84 4.23
N ALA A 218 -8.14 5.06 3.76
CA ALA A 218 -7.47 4.14 2.84
C ALA A 218 -5.95 4.28 2.88
N VAL A 219 -5.26 3.21 2.47
CA VAL A 219 -3.86 3.27 2.04
C VAL A 219 -3.72 2.59 0.69
N LEU A 220 -2.92 3.18 -0.19
CA LEU A 220 -2.78 2.73 -1.58
C LEU A 220 -1.30 2.63 -1.97
N GLY A 221 -0.95 1.57 -2.69
CA GLY A 221 0.41 1.36 -3.19
C GLY A 221 0.78 2.30 -4.35
N GLU A 222 2.06 2.27 -4.74
CA GLU A 222 2.68 3.12 -5.78
C GLU A 222 1.84 3.23 -7.07
N LYS A 223 1.16 2.16 -7.48
CA LYS A 223 0.33 2.16 -8.70
C LYS A 223 -0.75 3.24 -8.70
N PHE A 224 -1.33 3.54 -7.55
CA PHE A 224 -2.40 4.54 -7.40
C PHE A 224 -1.88 5.88 -6.88
N ALA A 225 -0.56 6.02 -6.80
CA ALA A 225 0.13 7.19 -6.30
C ALA A 225 0.68 8.09 -7.44
N THR A 226 0.14 7.96 -8.66
CA THR A 226 0.60 8.75 -9.81
C THR A 226 0.19 10.21 -9.70
N VAL A 227 0.99 11.10 -10.30
CA VAL A 227 0.64 12.53 -10.34
C VAL A 227 -0.69 12.75 -11.07
N ASP A 228 -0.97 11.96 -12.10
CA ASP A 228 -2.24 12.04 -12.82
C ASP A 228 -3.46 11.68 -11.95
N LEU A 229 -3.36 10.63 -11.13
CA LEU A 229 -4.44 10.29 -10.20
C LEU A 229 -4.55 11.29 -9.05
N LEU A 230 -3.43 11.80 -8.54
CA LEU A 230 -3.43 12.69 -7.38
C LEU A 230 -3.79 14.15 -7.72
N ALA A 231 -3.51 14.60 -8.94
CA ALA A 231 -3.60 16.01 -9.31
C ALA A 231 -4.10 16.28 -10.75
N GLY A 232 -4.28 15.24 -11.56
CA GLY A 232 -4.72 15.28 -12.95
C GLY A 232 -6.11 14.68 -13.12
N THR A 233 -6.21 13.65 -13.97
CA THR A 233 -7.48 13.02 -14.33
C THR A 233 -8.25 12.46 -13.13
N GLY A 234 -7.57 12.03 -12.07
CA GLY A 234 -8.22 11.56 -10.83
C GLY A 234 -8.98 12.67 -10.09
N LEU A 235 -8.72 13.94 -10.39
CA LEU A 235 -9.49 15.10 -9.92
C LEU A 235 -10.45 15.67 -10.98
N GLY A 236 -10.62 14.99 -12.11
CA GLY A 236 -11.34 15.53 -13.26
C GLY A 236 -10.63 16.74 -13.91
N LYS A 237 -9.32 16.88 -13.71
CA LYS A 237 -8.51 17.99 -14.23
C LYS A 237 -7.53 17.50 -15.30
N SER A 238 -7.11 18.38 -16.20
CA SER A 238 -5.99 18.10 -17.08
C SER A 238 -4.67 18.54 -16.44
N LEU A 239 -3.62 17.77 -16.67
CA LEU A 239 -2.25 18.21 -16.44
C LEU A 239 -1.74 18.91 -17.70
N THR A 240 -0.96 19.97 -17.53
CA THR A 240 -0.34 20.70 -18.65
C THR A 240 0.68 19.84 -19.39
N LYS A 241 1.26 18.84 -18.73
CA LYS A 241 2.18 17.85 -19.30
C LYS A 241 1.86 16.47 -18.73
N ALA A 242 1.89 15.45 -19.59
CA ALA A 242 1.80 14.07 -19.14
C ALA A 242 2.90 13.79 -18.11
N ASP A 243 2.50 13.33 -16.92
CA ASP A 243 3.40 13.11 -15.82
C ASP A 243 3.27 11.68 -15.29
N ASN A 244 4.13 10.79 -15.79
CA ASN A 244 4.15 9.37 -15.40
C ASN A 244 4.81 9.13 -14.03
N ARG A 245 5.14 10.19 -13.29
CA ARG A 245 5.70 10.09 -11.94
C ARG A 245 4.66 9.63 -10.94
N ARG A 246 5.18 9.10 -9.83
CA ARG A 246 4.41 8.55 -8.74
C ARG A 246 5.17 8.71 -7.43
N ALA A 247 4.41 8.93 -6.36
CA ALA A 247 4.91 8.75 -5.01
C ALA A 247 5.06 7.23 -4.73
N ASP A 248 5.80 6.88 -3.68
CA ASP A 248 6.01 5.46 -3.32
C ASP A 248 4.71 4.84 -2.75
N GLY A 249 3.78 5.67 -2.25
CA GLY A 249 2.47 5.26 -1.76
C GLY A 249 1.60 6.45 -1.30
N VAL A 250 0.36 6.19 -0.90
CA VAL A 250 -0.59 7.22 -0.45
C VAL A 250 -1.31 6.77 0.82
N ILE A 251 -1.44 7.67 1.78
CA ILE A 251 -2.36 7.57 2.93
C ILE A 251 -3.51 8.53 2.69
N VAL A 252 -4.74 8.08 2.90
CA VAL A 252 -5.94 8.92 2.82
C VAL A 252 -6.58 9.02 4.20
N ARG A 253 -6.71 10.24 4.71
CA ARG A 253 -7.47 10.54 5.94
C ARG A 253 -8.96 10.29 5.76
N GLU A 254 -9.68 10.14 6.86
CA GLU A 254 -11.15 10.00 6.86
C GLU A 254 -11.87 11.18 6.19
N ASP A 255 -11.27 12.37 6.17
CA ASP A 255 -11.80 13.56 5.48
C ASP A 255 -11.39 13.68 4.00
N GLY A 256 -10.69 12.68 3.47
CA GLY A 256 -10.28 12.64 2.06
C GLY A 256 -8.98 13.39 1.72
N LEU A 257 -8.28 13.95 2.72
CA LEU A 257 -6.92 14.47 2.51
C LEU A 257 -5.99 13.32 2.10
N ARG A 258 -5.25 13.51 1.00
CA ARG A 258 -4.32 12.55 0.41
C ARG A 258 -2.88 12.96 0.72
N ILE A 259 -2.20 12.10 1.48
CA ILE A 259 -0.79 12.25 1.86
C ILE A 259 0.03 11.34 0.94
N ALA A 260 0.68 11.93 -0.07
CA ALA A 260 1.62 11.25 -0.94
C ALA A 260 2.95 11.04 -0.21
N VAL A 261 3.39 9.79 -0.10
CA VAL A 261 4.56 9.40 0.69
C VAL A 261 5.76 9.13 -0.21
N GLU A 262 6.91 9.70 0.13
CA GLU A 262 8.18 9.50 -0.56
C GLU A 262 9.25 9.07 0.44
N LEU A 263 9.75 7.84 0.30
CA LEU A 263 10.84 7.33 1.12
C LEU A 263 12.17 7.88 0.60
N THR A 264 13.01 8.33 1.52
CA THR A 264 14.36 8.80 1.20
C THR A 264 15.39 8.27 2.18
N ALA A 265 16.48 7.71 1.66
CA ALA A 265 17.59 7.19 2.47
C ALA A 265 18.88 8.02 2.32
N SER A 266 18.90 9.02 1.43
CA SER A 266 20.08 9.83 1.14
C SER A 266 19.72 11.11 0.38
N THR A 267 20.61 12.10 0.43
CA THR A 267 20.53 13.28 -0.43
C THR A 267 21.26 13.09 -1.75
N SER A 268 20.63 13.51 -2.84
CA SER A 268 21.22 13.54 -4.18
C SER A 268 20.55 14.62 -5.03
N GLN A 269 21.13 14.92 -6.20
CA GLN A 269 20.48 15.78 -7.19
C GLN A 269 19.10 15.25 -7.62
N GLY A 270 18.92 13.92 -7.62
CA GLY A 270 17.64 13.27 -7.87
C GLY A 270 16.61 13.61 -6.79
N PHE A 271 17.02 13.64 -5.51
CA PHE A 271 16.16 14.06 -4.40
C PHE A 271 15.69 15.51 -4.56
N GLU A 272 16.60 16.46 -4.80
CA GLU A 272 16.24 17.87 -5.03
C GLU A 272 15.24 18.01 -6.20
N SER A 273 15.48 17.26 -7.28
CA SER A 273 14.60 17.23 -8.44
C SER A 273 13.19 16.69 -8.10
N LYS A 274 13.09 15.69 -7.21
CA LYS A 274 11.79 15.19 -6.72
C LYS A 274 11.06 16.26 -5.91
N VAL A 275 11.72 16.93 -4.97
CA VAL A 275 11.10 18.00 -4.17
C VAL A 275 10.59 19.13 -5.07
N ARG A 276 11.42 19.58 -6.02
CA ARG A 276 11.09 20.66 -6.96
C ARG A 276 9.83 20.38 -7.76
N ARG A 277 9.70 19.13 -8.18
CA ARG A 277 8.56 18.63 -8.93
C ARG A 277 7.27 18.64 -8.12
N TRP A 278 7.32 18.17 -6.87
CA TRP A 278 6.18 18.24 -5.96
C TRP A 278 5.81 19.68 -5.60
N ALA A 279 6.80 20.55 -5.37
CA ALA A 279 6.58 21.95 -5.08
C ALA A 279 5.88 22.67 -6.25
N GLN A 280 6.33 22.43 -7.49
CA GLN A 280 5.66 22.94 -8.68
C GLN A 280 4.20 22.49 -8.75
N LEU A 281 3.94 21.19 -8.58
CA LEU A 281 2.58 20.64 -8.65
C LEU A 281 1.67 21.25 -7.58
N ILE A 282 2.15 21.36 -6.35
CA ILE A 282 1.40 21.95 -5.23
C ILE A 282 1.06 23.41 -5.50
N SER A 283 2.00 24.19 -6.04
CA SER A 283 1.75 25.59 -6.40
C SER A 283 0.66 25.76 -7.48
N GLU A 284 0.40 24.73 -8.30
CA GLU A 284 -0.60 24.74 -9.36
C GLU A 284 -1.96 24.15 -8.91
N ARG A 285 -2.05 23.67 -7.66
CA ARG A 285 -3.18 22.85 -7.18
C ARG A 285 -3.60 23.26 -5.77
N PRO A 286 -4.62 24.12 -5.58
CA PRO A 286 -5.11 24.51 -4.26
C PRO A 286 -5.48 23.31 -3.39
N LEU A 287 -5.21 23.39 -2.09
CA LEU A 287 -5.42 22.31 -1.12
C LEU A 287 -6.90 21.90 -1.09
N GLU A 288 -7.82 22.87 -1.01
CA GLU A 288 -9.28 22.62 -0.96
C GLU A 288 -9.83 21.85 -2.17
N THR A 289 -9.17 21.92 -3.35
CA THR A 289 -9.62 21.22 -4.58
C THR A 289 -8.71 20.08 -5.02
N SER A 290 -7.67 19.79 -4.24
CA SER A 290 -6.73 18.71 -4.54
C SER A 290 -6.47 17.80 -3.37
N GLY A 291 -6.74 18.20 -2.13
CA GLY A 291 -6.48 17.47 -0.90
C GLY A 291 -5.04 16.96 -0.75
N LEU A 292 -4.08 17.46 -1.52
CA LEU A 292 -2.77 16.81 -1.67
C LEU A 292 -1.74 17.40 -0.69
N VAL A 293 -1.13 16.54 0.11
CA VAL A 293 0.06 16.83 0.93
C VAL A 293 1.16 15.84 0.55
N VAL A 294 2.41 16.26 0.59
CA VAL A 294 3.56 15.39 0.30
C VAL A 294 4.40 15.24 1.56
N LEU A 295 4.75 13.99 1.87
CA LEU A 295 5.50 13.64 3.06
C LEU A 295 6.76 12.86 2.68
N PHE A 296 7.91 13.49 2.86
CA PHE A 296 9.19 12.82 2.72
C PHE A 296 9.55 12.12 4.04
N VAL A 297 9.68 10.80 4.00
CA VAL A 297 10.06 10.00 5.17
C VAL A 297 11.52 9.60 5.05
N ALA A 298 12.36 10.14 5.93
CA ALA A 298 13.77 9.79 6.01
C ALA A 298 13.94 8.43 6.70
N ALA A 299 14.37 7.42 5.94
CA ALA A 299 14.63 6.06 6.39
C ALA A 299 16.07 5.63 6.02
N PRO A 300 17.10 6.22 6.64
CA PRO A 300 18.49 5.82 6.43
C PRO A 300 18.71 4.35 6.84
N HIS A 301 19.86 3.77 6.51
CA HIS A 301 20.20 2.47 7.09
C HIS A 301 20.41 2.62 8.62
N PRO A 302 19.97 1.68 9.49
CA PRO A 302 20.20 1.78 10.94
C PRO A 302 21.67 1.98 11.34
N GLU A 303 22.61 1.41 10.60
CA GLU A 303 24.06 1.65 10.80
C GLU A 303 24.52 3.07 10.40
N ARG A 304 23.78 3.75 9.52
CA ARG A 304 24.01 5.15 9.10
C ARG A 304 23.33 6.17 10.01
N THR A 305 22.91 5.75 11.20
CA THR A 305 22.32 6.61 12.23
C THR A 305 23.26 7.73 12.65
N SER A 306 22.71 8.77 13.29
CA SER A 306 23.43 9.94 13.77
C SER A 306 24.70 9.67 14.59
N ARG A 307 24.83 8.47 15.17
CA ARG A 307 26.04 8.02 15.88
C ARG A 307 27.24 7.85 14.96
N SER A 308 27.04 7.58 13.67
CA SER A 308 28.11 7.36 12.69
C SER A 308 28.49 8.60 11.86
N GLY A 309 27.92 9.77 12.17
CA GLY A 309 28.25 11.05 11.49
C GLY A 309 27.74 11.20 10.05
N ASN A 310 27.16 10.15 9.47
CA ASN A 310 26.68 10.06 8.07
C ASN A 310 25.16 10.12 7.92
N ASP A 311 24.48 10.75 8.88
CA ASP A 311 23.03 10.90 8.88
C ASP A 311 22.56 11.87 7.78
N PRO A 312 21.74 11.41 6.81
CA PRO A 312 21.32 12.23 5.67
C PRO A 312 20.30 13.32 6.03
N ARG A 313 19.72 13.30 7.24
CA ARG A 313 18.66 14.24 7.65
C ARG A 313 19.03 15.69 7.42
N LYS A 314 20.22 16.11 7.85
CA LYS A 314 20.67 17.51 7.65
C LYS A 314 20.68 17.91 6.18
N GLY A 315 21.08 17.00 5.29
CA GLY A 315 21.03 17.21 3.86
C GLY A 315 19.59 17.30 3.36
N ILE A 316 18.72 16.38 3.77
CA ILE A 316 17.31 16.32 3.34
C ILE A 316 16.62 17.65 3.65
N TYR A 317 16.70 18.11 4.90
CA TYR A 317 16.12 19.38 5.33
C TYR A 317 16.70 20.56 4.54
N ARG A 318 18.02 20.58 4.32
CA ARG A 318 18.68 21.63 3.53
C ARG A 318 18.16 21.66 2.08
N ASP A 319 18.07 20.50 1.43
CA ASP A 319 17.71 20.39 0.01
C ASP A 319 16.22 20.68 -0.19
N VAL A 320 15.35 20.24 0.73
CA VAL A 320 13.93 20.62 0.74
C VAL A 320 13.81 22.14 0.89
N LEU A 321 14.45 22.73 1.90
CA LEU A 321 14.39 24.17 2.13
C LEU A 321 14.93 24.98 0.95
N LYS A 322 16.00 24.51 0.30
CA LYS A 322 16.56 25.14 -0.90
C LYS A 322 15.48 25.26 -1.98
N VAL A 323 14.78 24.16 -2.27
CA VAL A 323 13.71 24.13 -3.29
C VAL A 323 12.52 24.99 -2.87
N LEU A 324 12.06 24.89 -1.62
CA LEU A 324 10.87 25.61 -1.17
C LEU A 324 11.01 27.14 -1.30
N ARG A 325 12.23 27.68 -1.24
CA ARG A 325 12.50 29.11 -1.49
C ARG A 325 12.22 29.54 -2.93
N GLU A 326 12.23 28.61 -3.87
CA GLU A 326 11.99 28.86 -5.28
C GLU A 326 10.49 28.84 -5.63
N PHE A 327 9.66 28.32 -4.71
CA PHE A 327 8.20 28.25 -4.84
C PHE A 327 7.53 28.96 -3.65
N PRO A 328 7.60 30.30 -3.57
CA PRO A 328 6.93 31.04 -2.52
C PRO A 328 5.42 30.87 -2.64
N GLY A 329 4.74 30.88 -1.50
CA GLY A 329 3.29 30.81 -1.40
C GLY A 329 2.83 31.37 -0.06
N THR A 330 1.53 31.56 0.10
CA THR A 330 0.95 32.05 1.36
C THR A 330 -0.03 31.04 1.93
N GLY A 331 -0.10 30.97 3.26
CA GLY A 331 -1.07 30.15 3.97
C GLY A 331 -1.01 28.65 3.61
N PRO A 332 -2.17 27.96 3.62
CA PRO A 332 -2.26 26.51 3.48
C PRO A 332 -1.90 26.00 2.08
N ASP A 333 -1.94 26.86 1.05
CA ASP A 333 -1.61 26.47 -0.33
C ASP A 333 -0.11 26.52 -0.63
N SER A 334 0.68 27.10 0.25
CA SER A 334 2.13 27.16 0.07
C SER A 334 2.75 25.75 0.06
N PRO A 335 3.73 25.47 -0.84
CA PRO A 335 4.50 24.23 -0.77
C PRO A 335 5.16 24.02 0.59
N ALA A 336 5.56 25.08 1.28
CA ALA A 336 6.14 24.99 2.62
C ALA A 336 5.15 24.47 3.68
N ALA A 337 3.84 24.74 3.52
CA ALA A 337 2.79 24.22 4.39
C ALA A 337 2.34 22.80 4.04
N ARG A 338 2.67 22.29 2.84
CA ARG A 338 2.17 21.02 2.29
C ARG A 338 3.24 19.98 1.97
N ILE A 339 4.52 20.34 2.07
CA ILE A 339 5.65 19.42 1.96
C ILE A 339 6.28 19.29 3.34
N GLY A 340 6.06 18.14 3.96
CA GLY A 340 6.60 17.80 5.27
C GLY A 340 7.78 16.83 5.19
N VAL A 341 8.60 16.80 6.23
CA VAL A 341 9.65 15.80 6.44
C VAL A 341 9.39 15.07 7.75
N ALA A 342 9.35 13.75 7.72
CA ALA A 342 9.31 12.88 8.90
C ALA A 342 10.53 11.95 8.91
N ASN A 343 10.83 11.38 10.08
CA ASN A 343 11.96 10.46 10.25
C ASN A 343 11.44 9.09 10.71
N TRP A 344 11.88 8.02 10.05
CA TRP A 344 11.45 6.65 10.35
C TRP A 344 11.67 6.29 11.82
N GLU A 345 12.84 6.61 12.36
CA GLU A 345 13.21 6.29 13.75
C GLU A 345 12.46 7.12 14.79
N GLU A 346 11.91 8.28 14.39
CA GLU A 346 11.06 9.06 15.28
C GLU A 346 9.66 8.46 15.36
N TRP A 347 9.17 7.87 14.26
CA TRP A 347 7.90 7.15 14.24
C TRP A 347 7.99 5.75 14.83
N PHE A 348 9.07 5.04 14.50
CA PHE A 348 9.32 3.63 14.83
C PHE A 348 10.73 3.49 15.44
N PRO A 349 10.90 3.75 16.74
CA PRO A 349 12.23 3.83 17.37
C PRO A 349 12.94 2.50 17.59
N GLY A 350 12.23 1.40 17.42
CA GLY A 350 12.78 0.07 17.53
C GLY A 350 11.87 -0.92 16.83
N ARG A 351 12.33 -2.17 16.77
CA ARG A 351 11.56 -3.28 16.25
C ARG A 351 10.22 -3.34 16.97
N HIS A 352 9.13 -3.22 16.21
CA HIS A 352 7.75 -3.29 16.71
C HIS A 352 7.33 -2.18 17.69
N LEU A 353 8.13 -1.12 17.82
CA LEU A 353 7.79 0.06 18.60
C LEU A 353 7.08 1.11 17.75
N LEU A 354 6.02 1.69 18.32
CA LEU A 354 5.28 2.82 17.78
C LEU A 354 5.43 4.01 18.73
N SER A 355 5.55 5.22 18.20
CA SER A 355 5.63 6.46 19.00
C SER A 355 4.37 7.30 18.87
N GLU A 356 4.19 8.26 19.77
CA GLU A 356 3.17 9.30 19.64
C GLU A 356 3.29 10.10 18.33
N ALA A 357 4.53 10.33 17.90
CA ALA A 357 4.82 11.00 16.64
C ALA A 357 4.24 10.25 15.42
N PHE A 358 4.14 8.92 15.47
CA PHE A 358 3.51 8.10 14.45
C PHE A 358 1.98 8.17 14.52
N PHE A 359 1.39 8.09 15.72
CA PHE A 359 -0.08 8.15 15.89
C PHE A 359 -0.68 9.45 15.36
N ASN A 360 0.05 10.56 15.50
CA ASN A 360 -0.39 11.87 14.97
C ASN A 360 0.13 12.15 13.55
N MET A 361 0.85 11.20 12.94
CA MET A 361 1.61 11.35 11.70
C MET A 361 2.39 12.66 11.63
N GLY A 362 2.94 13.10 12.75
CA GLY A 362 3.50 14.43 12.75
C GLY A 362 4.73 14.49 11.82
N ALA A 363 4.92 15.66 11.23
CA ALA A 363 6.06 15.96 10.35
C ALA A 363 6.51 17.41 10.54
N ASP A 364 7.74 17.70 10.16
CA ASP A 364 8.30 19.04 10.21
C ASP A 364 8.05 19.77 8.87
N PHE A 365 7.51 20.99 8.95
CA PHE A 365 7.18 21.86 7.83
C PHE A 365 7.93 23.18 7.92
N ALA A 366 8.40 23.71 6.78
CA ALA A 366 9.23 24.92 6.74
C ALA A 366 8.40 26.23 6.72
N VAL A 367 7.41 26.33 7.61
CA VAL A 367 6.39 27.40 7.63
C VAL A 367 6.75 28.63 8.47
N ASN A 368 7.82 28.57 9.26
CA ASN A 368 8.23 29.71 10.09
C ASN A 368 9.19 30.63 9.32
N ASP A 369 9.10 31.94 9.55
CA ASP A 369 9.99 32.95 8.95
C ASP A 369 11.39 32.97 9.62
N ALA A 370 11.57 32.18 10.68
CA ALA A 370 12.84 32.01 11.38
C ALA A 370 13.96 31.42 10.49
N THR A 371 15.19 31.45 11.02
CA THR A 371 16.37 30.87 10.35
C THR A 371 16.85 29.61 11.07
N GLY A 372 17.57 28.74 10.35
CA GLY A 372 18.12 27.51 10.95
C GLY A 372 17.04 26.48 11.32
N ALA A 373 17.16 25.87 12.50
CA ALA A 373 16.26 24.82 12.97
C ALA A 373 14.85 25.33 13.25
N GLU A 374 14.75 26.55 13.79
CA GLU A 374 13.49 27.19 14.19
C GLU A 374 12.56 27.47 13.01
N ARG A 375 13.08 27.44 11.77
CA ARG A 375 12.30 27.51 10.54
C ARG A 375 11.31 26.36 10.39
N TRP A 376 11.62 25.21 11.00
CA TRP A 376 10.85 24.00 10.91
C TRP A 376 9.90 23.91 12.09
N GLN A 377 8.62 23.90 11.78
CA GLN A 377 7.56 23.71 12.76
C GLN A 377 6.96 22.33 12.59
N ARG A 378 6.80 21.61 13.69
CA ARG A 378 6.07 20.34 13.67
C ARG A 378 4.58 20.60 13.56
N ARG A 379 3.93 19.81 12.71
CA ARG A 379 2.48 19.75 12.57
C ARG A 379 2.04 18.31 12.60
N GLU A 380 0.80 18.07 13.02
CA GLU A 380 0.23 16.75 13.16
C GLU A 380 -0.73 16.49 12.02
N LEU A 381 -0.33 15.63 11.08
CA LEU A 381 -1.14 15.35 9.91
C LEU A 381 -2.44 14.63 10.24
N LEU A 382 -2.55 13.94 11.38
CA LEU A 382 -3.82 13.39 11.90
C LEU A 382 -4.40 14.19 13.08
N GLY A 383 -3.72 15.25 13.51
CA GLY A 383 -4.14 16.13 14.60
C GLY A 383 -4.60 17.49 14.08
N ASP A 384 -3.79 18.51 14.32
CA ASP A 384 -4.12 19.92 14.08
C ASP A 384 -4.09 20.37 12.60
N TYR A 385 -3.76 19.49 11.66
CA TYR A 385 -3.72 19.83 10.24
C TYR A 385 -5.13 19.93 9.66
N ALA A 386 -5.66 21.15 9.59
CA ALA A 386 -6.97 21.43 9.02
C ALA A 386 -7.04 21.17 7.51
N PHE A 387 -8.13 20.53 7.08
CA PHE A 387 -8.52 20.38 5.68
C PHE A 387 -10.02 20.56 5.56
N THR A 388 -10.44 21.35 4.58
CA THR A 388 -11.86 21.49 4.23
C THR A 388 -11.93 21.41 2.71
N PRO A 389 -12.57 20.38 2.16
CA PRO A 389 -12.71 20.28 0.72
C PRO A 389 -13.64 21.38 0.21
N TRP A 390 -13.40 21.81 -1.03
CA TRP A 390 -14.30 22.71 -1.73
C TRP A 390 -15.68 22.04 -1.86
N HIS A 391 -16.76 22.83 -1.75
CA HIS A 391 -18.13 22.31 -1.65
C HIS A 391 -18.60 21.41 -2.80
N THR A 392 -17.96 21.47 -3.98
CA THR A 392 -18.24 20.57 -5.11
C THR A 392 -17.21 19.46 -5.28
N PHE A 393 -16.23 19.38 -4.39
CA PHE A 393 -15.15 18.40 -4.44
C PHE A 393 -15.39 17.32 -3.38
N ASP A 394 -15.83 16.15 -3.83
CA ASP A 394 -15.93 14.97 -2.97
C ASP A 394 -14.53 14.37 -2.76
N ALA A 395 -13.87 14.82 -1.68
CA ALA A 395 -12.55 14.33 -1.31
C ALA A 395 -12.59 12.88 -0.80
N THR A 396 -13.73 12.43 -0.30
CA THR A 396 -13.94 11.11 0.31
C THR A 396 -14.22 10.01 -0.70
N ALA A 397 -14.56 10.34 -1.95
CA ALA A 397 -14.81 9.35 -3.01
C ALA A 397 -13.70 8.29 -3.16
N VAL A 398 -12.43 8.63 -2.91
CA VAL A 398 -11.33 7.65 -2.94
C VAL A 398 -11.47 6.57 -1.85
N ILE A 399 -12.04 6.90 -0.69
CA ILE A 399 -12.29 5.99 0.43
C ILE A 399 -13.39 5.01 0.04
N ASP A 400 -14.46 5.49 -0.60
CA ASP A 400 -15.56 4.63 -1.05
C ASP A 400 -15.12 3.65 -2.15
N ASN A 401 -14.21 4.09 -3.03
CA ASN A 401 -13.74 3.28 -4.16
C ASN A 401 -12.57 2.34 -3.82
N ALA A 402 -11.74 2.67 -2.83
CA ALA A 402 -10.57 1.86 -2.47
C ALA A 402 -10.90 0.39 -2.11
N PRO A 403 -12.01 0.06 -1.42
CA PRO A 403 -12.42 -1.32 -1.16
C PRO A 403 -12.60 -2.19 -2.40
N LEU A 404 -12.89 -1.59 -3.57
CA LEU A 404 -13.02 -2.33 -4.84
C LEU A 404 -11.68 -2.89 -5.32
N LEU A 405 -10.57 -2.29 -4.91
CA LEU A 405 -9.23 -2.72 -5.27
C LEU A 405 -8.81 -3.88 -4.37
N ALA A 406 -8.54 -5.03 -4.97
CA ALA A 406 -8.05 -6.18 -4.21
C ALA A 406 -6.64 -5.95 -3.64
N ALA A 407 -5.95 -4.88 -4.03
CA ALA A 407 -4.69 -4.44 -3.44
C ALA A 407 -4.84 -3.65 -2.12
N THR A 408 -6.04 -3.18 -1.78
CA THR A 408 -6.31 -2.49 -0.51
C THR A 408 -6.22 -3.50 0.64
N PRO A 409 -5.61 -3.16 1.79
CA PRO A 409 -5.50 -4.08 2.93
C PRO A 409 -6.84 -4.72 3.29
N HIS A 410 -6.83 -6.01 3.54
CA HIS A 410 -8.06 -6.80 3.52
C HIS A 410 -9.13 -6.36 4.52
N TRP A 411 -8.73 -5.82 5.66
CA TRP A 411 -9.64 -5.29 6.68
C TRP A 411 -10.31 -3.97 6.26
N LEU A 412 -9.69 -3.19 5.37
CA LEU A 412 -10.25 -1.96 4.78
C LEU A 412 -11.17 -2.24 3.58
N ARG A 413 -11.30 -3.51 3.14
CA ARG A 413 -12.19 -3.90 2.03
C ARG A 413 -13.58 -4.36 2.47
N ALA A 414 -13.84 -4.42 3.78
CA ALA A 414 -15.11 -4.93 4.31
C ALA A 414 -16.31 -4.05 3.88
N GLY A 415 -17.52 -4.62 3.92
CA GLY A 415 -18.75 -3.91 3.55
C GLY A 415 -19.35 -4.36 2.21
N ASP A 416 -20.53 -3.81 1.91
CA ASP A 416 -21.26 -4.03 0.66
C ASP A 416 -20.99 -2.88 -0.32
N HIS A 417 -20.31 -3.23 -1.42
CA HIS A 417 -19.90 -2.28 -2.47
C HIS A 417 -20.69 -2.48 -3.77
N THR A 418 -21.79 -3.23 -3.74
CA THR A 418 -22.63 -3.50 -4.92
C THR A 418 -23.19 -2.22 -5.54
N HIS A 419 -23.39 -1.16 -4.76
CA HIS A 419 -23.83 0.14 -5.27
C HIS A 419 -22.82 0.81 -6.24
N LEU A 420 -21.54 0.46 -6.18
CA LEU A 420 -20.50 1.02 -7.05
C LEU A 420 -20.33 0.23 -8.35
N ILE A 421 -20.45 -1.09 -8.29
CA ILE A 421 -20.19 -1.99 -9.43
C ILE A 421 -21.45 -2.67 -9.98
N GLY A 422 -22.62 -2.36 -9.42
CA GLY A 422 -23.89 -3.06 -9.65
C GLY A 422 -23.96 -4.42 -8.95
N SER A 423 -25.14 -5.03 -8.93
CA SER A 423 -25.29 -6.44 -8.57
C SER A 423 -24.73 -7.35 -9.68
N PRO A 424 -24.30 -8.59 -9.36
CA PRO A 424 -23.94 -9.57 -10.39
C PRO A 424 -25.04 -9.76 -11.45
N GLN A 425 -26.32 -9.69 -11.05
CA GLN A 425 -27.48 -9.80 -11.94
C GLN A 425 -27.59 -8.60 -12.90
N GLU A 426 -27.48 -7.38 -12.37
CA GLU A 426 -27.50 -6.15 -13.18
C GLU A 426 -26.36 -6.14 -14.20
N ARG A 427 -25.15 -6.53 -13.77
CA ARG A 427 -23.99 -6.66 -14.68
C ARG A 427 -24.18 -7.73 -15.75
N ALA A 428 -24.85 -8.83 -15.43
CA ALA A 428 -25.15 -9.89 -16.38
C ALA A 428 -26.28 -9.50 -17.36
N GLY A 429 -26.87 -8.30 -17.24
CA GLY A 429 -28.05 -7.89 -18.00
C GLY A 429 -29.26 -8.77 -17.70
N VAL A 430 -29.22 -9.54 -16.61
CA VAL A 430 -30.30 -10.44 -16.20
C VAL A 430 -31.28 -9.61 -15.39
N THR A 431 -32.38 -9.24 -16.03
CA THR A 431 -33.55 -8.77 -15.30
C THR A 431 -34.09 -9.95 -14.51
N THR A 432 -33.93 -9.92 -13.19
CA THR A 432 -34.72 -10.80 -12.34
C THR A 432 -36.16 -10.39 -12.56
N PRO A 433 -37.06 -11.26 -13.05
CA PRO A 433 -38.47 -10.92 -13.10
C PRO A 433 -38.90 -10.70 -11.66
N VAL A 434 -38.98 -9.44 -11.24
CA VAL A 434 -39.68 -9.07 -10.01
C VAL A 434 -41.11 -9.45 -10.29
N PRO A 435 -41.66 -10.50 -9.66
CA PRO A 435 -43.05 -10.84 -9.90
C PRO A 435 -43.85 -9.58 -9.55
N ALA A 436 -44.73 -9.15 -10.47
CA ALA A 436 -45.59 -7.99 -10.25
C ALA A 436 -46.16 -8.10 -8.82
N PRO A 437 -46.12 -7.03 -8.00
CA PRO A 437 -46.58 -7.09 -6.63
C PRO A 437 -47.97 -7.70 -6.62
N ARG A 438 -48.07 -8.95 -6.15
CA ARG A 438 -49.36 -9.61 -6.03
C ARG A 438 -50.10 -8.81 -4.99
N ARG A 439 -51.26 -8.27 -5.37
CA ARG A 439 -52.26 -7.84 -4.38
C ARG A 439 -52.39 -8.98 -3.36
N PRO A 440 -52.15 -8.74 -2.05
CA PRO A 440 -52.16 -9.79 -1.05
C PRO A 440 -53.44 -10.64 -1.12
N GLU A 441 -54.57 -10.00 -1.42
CA GLU A 441 -55.88 -10.62 -1.62
C GLU A 441 -56.01 -11.53 -2.86
N LEU A 442 -55.10 -11.45 -3.83
CA LEU A 442 -55.09 -12.26 -5.07
C LEU A 442 -54.01 -13.35 -5.08
N ALA A 443 -53.13 -13.40 -4.09
CA ALA A 443 -52.11 -14.43 -3.99
C ALA A 443 -52.73 -15.76 -3.52
N LYS A 444 -53.24 -16.58 -4.47
CA LYS A 444 -53.48 -18.01 -4.20
C LYS A 444 -52.13 -18.75 -4.26
N GLY A 445 -51.51 -18.91 -3.10
CA GLY A 445 -50.24 -19.59 -2.92
C GLY A 445 -49.65 -19.36 -1.54
N ARG A 446 -48.81 -20.30 -1.10
CA ARG A 446 -48.19 -20.33 0.23
C ARG A 446 -47.54 -19.00 0.63
N GLY A 447 -47.68 -18.62 1.89
CA GLY A 447 -47.02 -17.45 2.45
C GLY A 447 -45.50 -17.59 2.40
N LEU A 448 -44.76 -16.49 2.24
CA LEU A 448 -43.29 -16.47 2.12
C LEU A 448 -42.54 -17.14 3.30
N HIS A 449 -43.25 -17.43 4.39
CA HIS A 449 -42.76 -18.06 5.62
C HIS A 449 -43.02 -19.58 5.67
N GLU A 450 -43.74 -20.14 4.70
CA GLU A 450 -44.09 -21.55 4.71
C GLU A 450 -42.99 -22.39 4.05
N ALA A 451 -42.36 -23.26 4.84
CA ALA A 451 -41.23 -24.09 4.42
C ALA A 451 -41.57 -25.05 3.26
N VAL A 452 -40.57 -25.33 2.41
CA VAL A 452 -40.63 -26.31 1.32
C VAL A 452 -39.68 -27.47 1.63
N GLY A 453 -40.25 -28.63 1.91
CA GLY A 453 -39.50 -29.88 2.14
C GLY A 453 -40.33 -30.92 2.89
N ALA A 454 -40.02 -32.21 2.71
CA ALA A 454 -40.72 -33.34 3.34
C ALA A 454 -40.60 -33.41 4.89
N ALA A 455 -39.98 -32.41 5.52
CA ALA A 455 -39.65 -32.37 6.95
C ALA A 455 -40.46 -31.35 7.78
N GLY A 456 -41.52 -30.75 7.23
CA GLY A 456 -42.36 -29.80 7.97
C GLY A 456 -41.71 -28.42 8.19
N PRO A 457 -42.34 -27.51 8.96
CA PRO A 457 -41.88 -26.14 9.15
C PRO A 457 -40.47 -26.10 9.76
N ALA A 458 -39.57 -25.33 9.15
CA ALA A 458 -38.19 -25.17 9.58
C ALA A 458 -38.14 -24.56 10.99
N GLY A 459 -37.92 -25.39 12.00
CA GLY A 459 -37.63 -24.91 13.35
C GLY A 459 -36.20 -24.38 13.44
N LEU A 460 -35.99 -23.33 14.25
CA LEU A 460 -34.65 -22.88 14.64
C LEU A 460 -33.84 -24.07 15.18
N LEU A 461 -32.57 -24.15 14.75
CA LEU A 461 -31.61 -25.15 15.23
C LEU A 461 -31.63 -25.18 16.78
N PRO A 462 -31.59 -26.35 17.44
CA PRO A 462 -31.73 -26.45 18.91
C PRO A 462 -30.82 -25.53 19.72
N ARG A 463 -29.60 -25.26 19.22
CA ARG A 463 -28.64 -24.33 19.84
C ARG A 463 -29.01 -22.84 19.77
N LEU A 464 -30.01 -22.49 18.97
CA LEU A 464 -30.56 -21.13 18.81
C LEU A 464 -31.90 -20.97 19.52
N ARG A 465 -32.34 -21.98 20.29
CA ARG A 465 -33.54 -21.89 21.12
C ARG A 465 -33.12 -21.37 22.49
N ILE A 466 -33.69 -20.26 22.93
CA ILE A 466 -33.58 -19.80 24.31
C ILE A 466 -34.52 -20.67 25.15
N THR A 467 -33.96 -21.48 26.04
CA THR A 467 -34.75 -22.21 27.06
C THR A 467 -34.92 -21.32 28.28
N GLY A 468 -36.18 -21.03 28.62
CA GLY A 468 -36.58 -20.61 29.97
C GLY A 468 -36.76 -21.82 30.87
#